data_AF-A0A349MBT2-F1
#
_entry.id   AF-A0A349MBT2-F1
#
_cell.length_a   1.000
_cell.length_b   1.000
_cell.length_c   1.000
_cell.angle_alpha   90.00
_cell.angle_beta   90.00
_cell.angle_gamma   90.00
#
_symmetry.space_group_name_H-M   'P 1'
#
loop_
_entity.id
_entity.type
_entity.pdbx_description
1 polymer ?
#
loop_
_entity_poly.entity_id
_entity_poly.type
_entity_poly.pdbx_seq_one_letter_code
_entity_poly.pdbx_strand_id
1 'polypeptide(L)'
;MKERIKPKRISWVRIADGVTEEELSSALAWAAVKAVAMERLLLIVIDENELPKVQAQKRSRTDASTVQKWVERNILVVEEREPARPNKPGTAKMPVLSEEQAKAYNAVHAGLVSRKPVLLHGVTGSGKTEIYTHLIAEVLSAGQQVLFLVPEIALTTQLIERLRRFFGDVVHVYHSRFSDRERTETWMTVLHPKGGQLVVGARSAVLLPLPKLGLIVVDEEHESSFKQNDPAPRYHARDVALWMAAKQHIPLVLGSATPAVQTQWLGDQG
;
A
#
# COMPACT_ATOMS: atom_id res chain seq x y z
N MET A 1 9.87 21.69 18.85
CA MET A 1 11.03 20.84 18.49
C MET A 1 10.66 20.01 17.26
N LYS A 2 11.31 20.25 16.12
CA LYS A 2 11.09 19.50 14.87
C LYS A 2 12.03 18.30 14.85
N GLU A 3 11.62 17.17 15.40
CA GLU A 3 12.26 15.90 15.06
C GLU A 3 11.81 15.50 13.65
N ARG A 4 12.69 15.73 12.66
CA ARG A 4 12.59 15.08 11.36
C ARG A 4 12.85 13.59 11.59
N ILE A 5 11.80 12.82 11.83
CA ILE A 5 11.88 11.36 11.95
C ILE A 5 12.28 10.81 10.58
N LYS A 6 13.57 10.45 10.44
CA LYS A 6 14.12 9.86 9.23
C LYS A 6 13.59 8.43 9.07
N PRO A 7 13.17 8.01 7.85
CA PRO A 7 12.67 6.66 7.59
C PRO A 7 13.71 5.59 7.97
N LYS A 8 13.26 4.34 8.21
CA LYS A 8 14.17 3.25 8.61
C LYS A 8 15.07 2.93 7.42
N ARG A 9 16.27 3.49 7.42
CA ARG A 9 17.28 3.14 6.45
C ARG A 9 17.64 1.67 6.65
N ILE A 10 17.56 0.90 5.58
CA ILE A 10 18.05 -0.47 5.53
C ILE A 10 19.42 -0.39 4.88
N SER A 11 20.42 -1.01 5.50
CA SER A 11 21.72 -1.18 4.87
C SER A 11 21.60 -2.24 3.78
N TRP A 12 21.86 -1.87 2.53
CA TRP A 12 21.97 -2.77 1.40
C TRP A 12 23.44 -3.07 1.11
N VAL A 13 23.71 -4.26 0.61
CA VAL A 13 25.03 -4.70 0.16
C VAL A 13 24.94 -4.95 -1.34
N ARG A 14 25.90 -4.42 -2.09
CA ARG A 14 26.06 -4.63 -3.54
C ARG A 14 27.54 -4.66 -3.91
N ILE A 15 27.86 -5.07 -5.13
CA ILE A 15 29.21 -4.95 -5.68
C ILE A 15 29.57 -3.46 -5.84
N ALA A 16 30.79 -3.09 -5.48
CA ALA A 16 31.26 -1.71 -5.64
C ALA A 16 31.34 -1.31 -7.12
N ASP A 17 31.09 -0.04 -7.42
CA ASP A 17 31.15 0.45 -8.80
C ASP A 17 32.58 0.39 -9.35
N GLY A 18 32.74 -0.14 -10.57
CA GLY A 18 34.05 -0.22 -11.24
C GLY A 18 34.84 -1.50 -10.95
N VAL A 19 34.33 -2.43 -10.13
CA VAL A 19 34.96 -3.75 -9.96
C VAL A 19 34.77 -4.58 -11.23
N THR A 20 35.87 -5.08 -11.77
CA THR A 20 35.91 -5.91 -12.99
C THR A 20 35.63 -7.39 -12.70
N GLU A 21 35.29 -8.16 -13.75
CA GLU A 21 35.13 -9.62 -13.62
C GLU A 21 36.41 -10.33 -13.16
N GLU A 22 37.59 -9.86 -13.60
CA GLU A 22 38.89 -10.39 -13.17
C GLU A 22 39.14 -10.16 -11.67
N GLU A 23 38.76 -8.98 -11.15
CA GLU A 23 38.87 -8.65 -9.73
C GLU A 23 37.90 -9.47 -8.88
N LEU A 24 36.66 -9.69 -9.34
CA LEU A 24 35.69 -10.58 -8.68
C LEU A 24 36.16 -12.02 -8.65
N SER A 25 36.70 -12.52 -9.77
CA SER A 25 37.26 -13.88 -9.87
C SER A 25 38.45 -14.05 -8.92
N SER A 26 39.37 -13.07 -8.89
CA SER A 26 40.51 -13.06 -7.98
C SER A 26 40.08 -12.99 -6.51
N ALA A 27 39.05 -12.19 -6.20
CA ALA A 27 38.47 -12.08 -4.88
C ALA A 27 37.84 -13.42 -4.42
N LEU A 28 37.08 -14.08 -5.28
CA LEU A 28 36.51 -15.40 -5.01
C LEU A 28 37.59 -16.46 -4.75
N ALA A 29 38.61 -16.52 -5.60
CA ALA A 29 39.74 -17.44 -5.43
C ALA A 29 40.47 -17.20 -4.09
N TRP A 30 40.70 -15.94 -3.72
CA TRP A 30 41.29 -15.59 -2.44
C TRP A 30 40.40 -16.00 -1.26
N ALA A 31 39.08 -15.80 -1.36
CA ALA A 31 38.14 -16.12 -0.30
C ALA A 31 37.96 -17.63 -0.09
N ALA A 32 37.95 -18.41 -1.18
CA ALA A 32 37.84 -19.87 -1.13
C ALA A 32 38.95 -20.51 -0.26
N VAL A 33 40.16 -19.94 -0.31
CA VAL A 33 41.32 -20.41 0.47
C VAL A 33 41.28 -19.94 1.93
N LYS A 34 40.68 -18.76 2.20
CA LYS A 34 40.68 -18.13 3.53
C LYS A 34 39.51 -18.55 4.41
N ALA A 35 38.30 -18.50 3.86
CA ALA A 35 37.06 -18.77 4.60
C ALA A 35 35.88 -18.98 3.65
N VAL A 36 35.29 -20.19 3.70
CA VAL A 36 34.09 -20.59 2.95
C VAL A 36 32.91 -19.61 3.14
N ALA A 37 32.82 -19.01 4.33
CA ALA A 37 31.83 -17.97 4.66
C ALA A 37 31.98 -16.70 3.81
N MET A 38 33.22 -16.27 3.53
CA MET A 38 33.51 -15.08 2.73
C MET A 38 33.16 -15.30 1.27
N GLU A 39 33.54 -16.46 0.73
CA GLU A 39 33.23 -16.88 -0.63
C GLU A 39 31.71 -16.97 -0.85
N ARG A 40 30.99 -17.62 0.07
CA ARG A 40 29.52 -17.75 -0.01
C ARG A 40 28.82 -16.40 0.00
N LEU A 41 29.27 -15.47 0.85
CA LEU A 41 28.71 -14.12 0.88
C LEU A 41 28.90 -13.42 -0.47
N LEU A 42 30.10 -13.49 -1.05
CA LEU A 42 30.39 -12.84 -2.32
C LEU A 42 29.57 -13.46 -3.47
N LEU A 43 29.47 -14.78 -3.54
CA LEU A 43 28.63 -15.47 -4.53
C LEU A 43 27.16 -15.07 -4.46
N ILE A 44 26.59 -14.94 -3.25
CA ILE A 44 25.20 -14.51 -3.07
C ILE A 44 24.98 -13.08 -3.55
N VAL A 45 25.94 -12.18 -3.30
CA VAL A 45 25.83 -10.78 -3.74
C VAL A 45 25.99 -10.68 -5.27
N ILE A 46 26.86 -11.52 -5.88
CA ILE A 46 27.00 -11.61 -7.33
C ILE A 46 25.69 -12.08 -7.99
N ASP A 47 25.07 -13.14 -7.45
CA ASP A 47 23.84 -13.72 -7.99
C ASP A 47 22.64 -12.75 -7.91
N GLU A 48 22.50 -12.04 -6.79
CA GLU A 48 21.35 -11.15 -6.55
C GLU A 48 21.59 -9.70 -6.99
N ASN A 49 22.82 -9.37 -7.39
CA ASN A 49 23.33 -8.01 -7.71
C ASN A 49 23.33 -7.03 -6.51
N GLU A 50 22.21 -6.92 -5.79
CA GLU A 50 22.07 -6.17 -4.54
C GLU A 50 21.03 -6.80 -3.61
N LEU A 51 21.28 -6.74 -2.29
CA LEU A 51 20.31 -7.23 -1.30
C LEU A 51 20.49 -6.60 0.09
N PRO A 52 19.47 -6.62 0.97
CA PRO A 52 19.59 -6.14 2.34
C PRO A 52 20.70 -6.87 3.11
N LYS A 53 21.55 -6.12 3.84
CA LYS A 53 22.68 -6.64 4.63
C LYS A 53 22.30 -7.78 5.55
N VAL A 54 21.16 -7.65 6.25
CA VAL A 54 20.66 -8.68 7.16
C VAL A 54 20.27 -9.96 6.41
N GLN A 55 19.73 -9.83 5.20
CA GLN A 55 19.37 -10.97 4.36
C GLN A 55 20.62 -11.65 3.79
N ALA A 56 21.60 -10.86 3.33
CA ALA A 56 22.90 -11.36 2.90
C ALA A 56 23.54 -12.21 4.00
N GLN A 57 23.68 -11.65 5.21
CA GLN A 57 24.23 -12.31 6.39
C GLN A 57 23.52 -13.64 6.74
N LYS A 58 22.19 -13.65 6.73
CA LYS A 58 21.42 -14.86 7.02
C LYS A 58 21.63 -15.96 5.97
N ARG A 59 21.61 -15.61 4.68
CA ARG A 59 21.77 -16.58 3.59
C ARG A 59 23.20 -17.10 3.49
N SER A 60 24.19 -16.23 3.69
CA SER A 60 25.60 -16.61 3.70
C SER A 60 26.02 -17.31 5.00
N ARG A 61 25.19 -17.26 6.05
CA ARG A 61 25.51 -17.67 7.42
C ARG A 61 26.74 -16.92 7.96
N THR A 62 26.79 -15.61 7.72
CA THR A 62 27.88 -14.72 8.16
C THR A 62 27.38 -13.59 9.03
N ASP A 63 28.32 -12.80 9.56
CA ASP A 63 28.07 -11.69 10.47
C ASP A 63 28.41 -10.33 9.81
N ALA A 64 28.38 -9.25 10.60
CA ALA A 64 28.71 -7.91 10.12
C ALA A 64 30.20 -7.75 9.80
N SER A 65 31.08 -8.44 10.53
CA SER A 65 32.52 -8.38 10.32
C SER A 65 32.91 -8.93 8.95
N THR A 66 32.23 -9.97 8.48
CA THR A 66 32.48 -10.58 7.18
C THR A 66 32.10 -9.66 6.02
N VAL A 67 30.97 -8.93 6.14
CA VAL A 67 30.60 -7.90 5.17
C VAL A 67 31.65 -6.78 5.15
N GLN A 68 32.12 -6.35 6.33
CA GLN A 68 33.07 -5.25 6.45
C GLN A 68 34.44 -5.56 5.84
N LYS A 69 34.92 -6.81 5.95
CA LYS A 69 36.15 -7.27 5.28
C LYS A 69 36.12 -7.13 3.75
N TRP A 70 34.93 -7.27 3.15
CA TRP A 70 34.75 -7.08 1.71
C TRP A 70 34.64 -5.61 1.32
N VAL A 71 34.07 -4.79 2.21
CA VAL A 71 34.05 -3.33 2.06
C VAL A 71 35.46 -2.75 2.14
N GLU A 72 36.27 -3.19 3.09
CA GLU A 72 37.69 -2.80 3.22
C GLU A 72 38.54 -3.20 2.00
N ARG A 73 38.10 -4.21 1.25
CA ARG A 73 38.73 -4.65 0.00
C ARG A 73 38.19 -3.95 -1.25
N ASN A 74 37.26 -3.00 -1.09
CA ASN A 74 36.56 -2.33 -2.18
C ASN A 74 35.83 -3.28 -3.15
N ILE A 75 35.48 -4.49 -2.71
CA ILE A 75 34.71 -5.45 -3.53
C ILE A 75 33.21 -5.22 -3.35
N LEU A 76 32.78 -4.99 -2.11
CA LEU A 76 31.39 -4.71 -1.76
C LEU A 76 31.25 -3.29 -1.23
N VAL A 77 30.11 -2.68 -1.44
CA VAL A 77 29.73 -1.41 -0.80
C VAL A 77 28.46 -1.62 0.02
N VAL A 78 28.39 -0.95 1.17
CA VAL A 78 27.21 -0.91 2.02
C VAL A 78 26.59 0.47 1.95
N GLU A 79 25.39 0.56 1.40
CA GLU A 79 24.66 1.81 1.30
C GLU A 79 23.41 1.77 2.18
N GLU A 80 23.18 2.84 2.91
CA GLU A 80 21.91 3.04 3.59
C GLU A 80 20.87 3.58 2.62
N ARG A 81 19.89 2.75 2.27
CA ARG A 81 18.78 3.11 1.39
C ARG A 81 17.47 3.06 2.15
N GLU A 82 16.48 3.82 1.67
CA GLU A 82 15.10 3.55 2.08
C GLU A 82 14.70 2.15 1.60
N PRO A 83 13.84 1.42 2.33
CA PRO A 83 13.39 0.11 1.90
C PRO A 83 12.77 0.23 0.50
N ALA A 84 13.42 -0.34 -0.51
CA ALA A 84 12.73 -0.63 -1.76
C ALA A 84 11.68 -1.69 -1.41
N ARG A 85 10.40 -1.29 -1.31
CA ARG A 85 9.32 -2.26 -1.30
C ARG A 85 9.27 -2.83 -2.72
N PRO A 86 9.63 -4.10 -2.97
CA PRO A 86 9.37 -4.68 -4.27
C PRO A 86 7.88 -4.50 -4.57
N ASN A 87 7.51 -4.00 -5.75
CA ASN A 87 6.11 -3.98 -6.17
C ASN A 87 5.78 -5.38 -6.67
N LYS A 88 5.48 -6.34 -5.78
CA LYS A 88 4.93 -7.61 -6.26
C LYS A 88 3.48 -7.37 -6.67
N PRO A 89 3.10 -7.65 -7.93
CA PRO A 89 1.71 -7.60 -8.33
C PRO A 89 0.91 -8.67 -7.59
N GLY A 90 -0.37 -8.42 -7.35
CA GLY A 90 -1.28 -9.44 -6.84
C GLY A 90 -1.40 -10.60 -7.83
N THR A 91 -1.58 -11.81 -7.31
CA THR A 91 -1.62 -13.05 -8.11
C THR A 91 -3.03 -13.63 -8.25
N ALA A 92 -4.01 -13.10 -7.52
CA ALA A 92 -5.37 -13.58 -7.58
C ALA A 92 -6.09 -13.10 -8.85
N LYS A 93 -6.88 -14.01 -9.46
CA LYS A 93 -7.79 -13.65 -10.55
C LYS A 93 -8.94 -12.83 -10.00
N MET A 94 -9.38 -11.82 -10.77
CA MET A 94 -10.56 -11.02 -10.42
C MET A 94 -11.80 -11.89 -10.26
N PRO A 95 -12.68 -11.59 -9.27
CA PRO A 95 -13.91 -12.34 -9.06
C PRO A 95 -14.84 -12.17 -10.27
N VAL A 96 -15.49 -13.26 -10.70
CA VAL A 96 -16.55 -13.21 -11.71
C VAL A 96 -17.80 -12.65 -11.03
N LEU A 97 -18.34 -11.56 -11.57
CA LEU A 97 -19.57 -10.95 -11.06
C LEU A 97 -20.79 -11.78 -11.50
N SER A 98 -21.77 -11.94 -10.62
CA SER A 98 -23.10 -12.41 -11.02
C SER A 98 -23.78 -11.42 -11.97
N GLU A 99 -24.86 -11.82 -12.64
CA GLU A 99 -25.61 -10.92 -13.52
C GLU A 99 -26.13 -9.69 -12.76
N GLU A 100 -26.64 -9.88 -11.55
CA GLU A 100 -27.10 -8.79 -10.68
C GLU A 100 -25.96 -7.85 -10.28
N GLN A 101 -24.80 -8.40 -9.91
CA GLN A 101 -23.61 -7.62 -9.56
C GLN A 101 -23.05 -6.87 -10.77
N ALA A 102 -23.06 -7.47 -11.96
CA ALA A 102 -22.62 -6.83 -13.18
C ALA A 102 -23.55 -5.66 -13.56
N LYS A 103 -24.87 -5.84 -13.41
CA LYS A 103 -25.85 -4.76 -13.59
C LYS A 103 -25.62 -3.62 -12.60
N ALA A 104 -25.42 -3.94 -11.33
CA ALA A 104 -25.11 -2.95 -10.29
C ALA A 104 -23.77 -2.24 -10.56
N TYR A 105 -22.72 -2.97 -10.93
CA TYR A 105 -21.43 -2.42 -11.31
C TYR A 105 -21.57 -1.43 -12.47
N ASN A 106 -22.31 -1.78 -13.53
CA ASN A 106 -22.52 -0.88 -14.67
C ASN A 106 -23.28 0.40 -14.27
N ALA A 107 -24.29 0.28 -13.39
CA ALA A 107 -25.02 1.44 -12.89
C ALA A 107 -24.14 2.34 -12.01
N VAL A 108 -23.33 1.75 -11.13
CA VAL A 108 -22.34 2.48 -10.33
C VAL A 108 -21.34 3.17 -11.25
N HIS A 109 -20.76 2.46 -12.20
CA HIS A 109 -19.80 2.99 -13.17
C HIS A 109 -20.36 4.19 -13.93
N ALA A 110 -21.59 4.10 -14.44
CA ALA A 110 -22.27 5.21 -15.11
C ALA A 110 -22.45 6.43 -14.17
N GLY A 111 -22.83 6.20 -12.90
CA GLY A 111 -22.92 7.25 -11.89
C GLY A 111 -21.58 7.93 -11.62
N LEU A 112 -20.50 7.15 -11.51
CA LEU A 112 -19.14 7.65 -11.32
C LEU A 112 -18.62 8.44 -12.52
N VAL A 113 -18.92 7.99 -13.75
CA VAL A 113 -18.62 8.76 -14.98
C VAL A 113 -19.36 10.10 -14.98
N SER A 114 -20.61 10.13 -14.50
CA SER A 114 -21.38 11.36 -14.32
C SER A 114 -20.92 12.22 -13.13
N ARG A 115 -19.88 11.77 -12.40
CA ARG A 115 -19.29 12.43 -11.22
C ARG A 115 -20.27 12.69 -10.09
N LYS A 116 -21.29 11.84 -9.97
CA LYS A 116 -22.22 11.85 -8.84
C LYS A 116 -21.78 10.83 -7.80
N PRO A 117 -21.88 11.14 -6.50
CA PRO A 117 -21.82 10.13 -5.45
C PRO A 117 -22.86 9.04 -5.70
N VAL A 118 -22.47 7.78 -5.55
CA VAL A 118 -23.37 6.63 -5.74
C VAL A 118 -23.55 5.87 -4.43
N LEU A 119 -24.79 5.58 -4.07
CA LEU A 119 -25.12 4.65 -2.99
C LEU A 119 -25.25 3.23 -3.55
N LEU A 120 -24.34 2.33 -3.16
CA LEU A 120 -24.45 0.89 -3.39
C LEU A 120 -25.12 0.23 -2.19
N HIS A 121 -26.44 0.06 -2.29
CA HIS A 121 -27.25 -0.61 -1.30
C HIS A 121 -27.33 -2.12 -1.59
N GLY A 122 -26.90 -2.94 -0.63
CA GLY A 122 -27.08 -4.39 -0.70
C GLY A 122 -26.82 -5.06 0.64
N VAL A 123 -27.64 -6.06 0.98
CA VAL A 123 -27.52 -6.83 2.22
C VAL A 123 -26.14 -7.47 2.38
N THR A 124 -25.73 -7.79 3.61
CA THR A 124 -24.47 -8.50 3.86
C THR A 124 -24.42 -9.80 3.06
N GLY A 125 -23.29 -10.09 2.42
CA GLY A 125 -23.14 -11.27 1.56
C GLY A 125 -23.65 -11.12 0.13
N SER A 126 -24.29 -10.01 -0.25
CA SER A 126 -24.67 -9.71 -1.65
C SER A 126 -23.48 -9.46 -2.59
N GLY A 127 -22.28 -9.32 -2.03
CA GLY A 127 -21.03 -9.15 -2.77
C GLY A 127 -20.71 -7.72 -3.21
N LYS A 128 -21.04 -6.72 -2.37
CA LYS A 128 -20.60 -5.33 -2.55
C LYS A 128 -19.08 -5.22 -2.70
N THR A 129 -18.34 -6.03 -1.93
CA THR A 129 -16.86 -6.04 -1.94
C THR A 129 -16.29 -6.44 -3.30
N GLU A 130 -16.94 -7.34 -4.03
CA GLU A 130 -16.55 -7.76 -5.37
C GLU A 130 -16.68 -6.59 -6.35
N ILE A 131 -17.79 -5.84 -6.28
CA ILE A 131 -17.99 -4.63 -7.07
C ILE A 131 -16.91 -3.58 -6.75
N TYR A 132 -16.62 -3.33 -5.46
CA TYR A 132 -15.53 -2.42 -5.08
C TYR A 132 -14.19 -2.88 -5.64
N THR A 133 -13.91 -4.18 -5.61
CA THR A 133 -12.63 -4.74 -6.10
C THR A 133 -12.44 -4.43 -7.59
N HIS A 134 -13.49 -4.54 -8.41
CA HIS A 134 -13.44 -4.16 -9.83
C HIS A 134 -13.22 -2.65 -10.03
N LEU A 135 -13.95 -1.81 -9.30
CA LEU A 135 -13.80 -0.35 -9.37
C LEU A 135 -12.38 0.10 -8.95
N ILE A 136 -11.85 -0.50 -7.89
CA ILE A 136 -10.49 -0.27 -7.41
C ILE A 136 -9.48 -0.68 -8.49
N ALA A 137 -9.64 -1.86 -9.10
CA ALA A 137 -8.73 -2.37 -10.13
C ALA A 137 -8.62 -1.41 -11.31
N GLU A 138 -9.75 -0.89 -11.80
CA GLU A 138 -9.81 0.06 -12.91
C GLU A 138 -9.01 1.34 -12.61
N VAL A 139 -9.21 1.94 -11.44
CA VAL A 139 -8.55 3.19 -11.03
C VAL A 139 -7.06 2.99 -10.76
N LEU A 140 -6.68 1.88 -10.14
CA LEU A 140 -5.27 1.55 -9.92
C LEU A 140 -4.54 1.33 -11.25
N SER A 141 -5.20 0.70 -12.23
CA SER A 141 -4.63 0.47 -13.57
C SER A 141 -4.35 1.76 -14.34
N ALA A 142 -5.13 2.81 -14.07
CA ALA A 142 -4.91 4.17 -14.57
C ALA A 142 -3.77 4.92 -13.84
N GLY A 143 -3.08 4.28 -12.90
CA GLY A 143 -2.01 4.91 -12.12
C GLY A 143 -2.51 5.89 -11.06
N GLN A 144 -3.81 5.84 -10.71
CA GLN A 144 -4.45 6.72 -9.74
C GLN A 144 -4.56 6.06 -8.36
N GLN A 145 -4.78 6.89 -7.34
CA GLN A 145 -4.92 6.45 -5.97
C GLN A 145 -6.38 6.17 -5.64
N VAL A 146 -6.62 5.19 -4.79
CA VAL A 146 -7.94 4.89 -4.25
C VAL A 146 -7.91 5.00 -2.73
N LEU A 147 -8.88 5.69 -2.16
CA LEU A 147 -9.15 5.69 -0.73
C LEU A 147 -10.32 4.76 -0.44
N PHE A 148 -10.06 3.66 0.27
CA PHE A 148 -11.06 2.72 0.73
C PHE A 148 -11.24 2.85 2.25
N LEU A 149 -12.30 3.55 2.65
CA LEU A 149 -12.68 3.73 4.04
C LEU A 149 -13.55 2.56 4.49
N VAL A 150 -13.17 1.96 5.61
CA VAL A 150 -13.94 0.91 6.30
C VAL A 150 -14.04 1.24 7.79
N PRO A 151 -15.04 0.75 8.53
CA PRO A 151 -15.08 0.89 9.97
C PRO A 151 -13.80 0.32 10.62
N GLU A 152 -13.34 0.91 11.73
CA GLU A 152 -12.08 0.48 12.36
C GLU A 152 -12.10 -1.01 12.75
N ILE A 153 -13.26 -1.51 13.17
CA ILE A 153 -13.48 -2.92 13.50
C ILE A 153 -13.47 -3.85 12.28
N ALA A 154 -13.81 -3.32 11.09
CA ALA A 154 -13.85 -4.06 9.84
C ALA A 154 -12.50 -4.11 9.13
N LEU A 155 -11.54 -3.28 9.56
CA LEU A 155 -10.16 -3.25 9.08
C LEU A 155 -9.34 -4.45 9.62
N THR A 156 -9.84 -5.64 9.31
CA THR A 156 -9.26 -6.91 9.75
C THR A 156 -8.09 -7.33 8.87
N THR A 157 -7.18 -8.14 9.41
CA THR A 157 -6.09 -8.77 8.65
C THR A 157 -6.63 -9.55 7.45
N GLN A 158 -7.81 -10.19 7.58
CA GLN A 158 -8.44 -10.95 6.51
C GLN A 158 -8.81 -10.06 5.30
N LEU A 159 -9.41 -8.89 5.53
CA LEU A 159 -9.72 -7.93 4.46
C LEU A 159 -8.44 -7.47 3.77
N ILE A 160 -7.42 -7.10 4.56
CA ILE A 160 -6.13 -6.61 4.04
C ILE A 160 -5.44 -7.69 3.20
N GLU A 161 -5.36 -8.92 3.70
CA GLU A 161 -4.77 -10.04 2.97
C GLU A 161 -5.53 -10.35 1.69
N ARG A 162 -6.86 -10.29 1.72
CA ARG A 162 -7.70 -10.45 0.53
C ARG A 162 -7.37 -9.39 -0.53
N LEU A 163 -7.30 -8.11 -0.14
CA LEU A 163 -6.94 -7.03 -1.06
C LEU A 163 -5.51 -7.16 -1.58
N ARG A 164 -4.55 -7.57 -0.73
CA ARG A 164 -3.17 -7.84 -1.15
C ARG A 164 -3.06 -8.99 -2.15
N ARG A 165 -3.92 -10.00 -2.09
CA ARG A 165 -3.95 -11.05 -3.11
C ARG A 165 -4.32 -10.49 -4.49
N PHE A 166 -5.19 -9.48 -4.57
CA PHE A 166 -5.58 -8.85 -5.83
C PHE A 166 -4.60 -7.75 -6.29
N PHE A 167 -4.16 -6.90 -5.36
CA PHE A 167 -3.44 -5.66 -5.70
C PHE A 167 -1.96 -5.68 -5.29
N GLY A 168 -1.53 -6.67 -4.52
CA GLY A 168 -0.13 -6.82 -4.12
C GLY A 168 0.35 -5.72 -3.18
N ASP A 169 1.57 -5.26 -3.41
CA ASP A 169 2.28 -4.35 -2.49
C ASP A 169 1.85 -2.88 -2.60
N VAL A 170 0.92 -2.54 -3.50
CA VAL A 170 0.33 -1.19 -3.61
C VAL A 170 -0.74 -0.89 -2.55
N VAL A 171 -1.07 -1.88 -1.71
CA VAL A 171 -2.06 -1.77 -0.62
C VAL A 171 -1.38 -1.25 0.65
N HIS A 172 -1.80 -0.06 1.08
CA HIS A 172 -1.37 0.59 2.31
C HIS A 172 -2.50 0.59 3.33
N VAL A 173 -2.15 0.35 4.59
CA VAL A 173 -3.11 0.33 5.70
C VAL A 173 -2.89 1.56 6.56
N TYR A 174 -3.97 2.26 6.93
CA TYR A 174 -3.88 3.48 7.74
C TYR A 174 -4.97 3.56 8.80
N HIS A 175 -4.59 3.46 10.08
CA HIS A 175 -5.47 3.70 11.21
C HIS A 175 -4.69 4.07 12.50
N SER A 176 -5.42 4.35 13.56
CA SER A 176 -4.95 4.82 14.87
C SER A 176 -4.00 3.88 15.60
N ARG A 177 -4.06 2.56 15.37
CA ARG A 177 -3.24 1.58 16.09
C ARG A 177 -1.83 1.40 15.50
N PHE A 178 -1.59 1.96 14.32
CA PHE A 178 -0.24 2.02 13.76
C PHE A 178 0.58 3.07 14.48
N SER A 179 1.88 2.80 14.64
CA SER A 179 2.81 3.77 15.23
C SER A 179 2.91 5.04 14.38
N ASP A 180 3.26 6.17 15.00
CA ASP A 180 3.46 7.44 14.28
C ASP A 180 4.49 7.31 13.16
N ARG A 181 5.49 6.45 13.35
CA ARG A 181 6.47 6.10 12.33
C ARG A 181 5.81 5.46 11.11
N GLU A 182 5.05 4.39 11.30
CA GLU A 182 4.41 3.68 10.19
C GLU A 182 3.39 4.58 9.48
N ARG A 183 2.64 5.39 10.24
CA ARG A 183 1.72 6.39 9.69
C ARG A 183 2.47 7.44 8.84
N THR A 184 3.64 7.88 9.29
CA THR A 184 4.51 8.81 8.55
C THR A 184 5.07 8.18 7.28
N GLU A 185 5.50 6.91 7.34
CA GLU A 185 5.99 6.17 6.18
C GLU A 185 4.89 6.01 5.12
N THR A 186 3.68 5.64 5.53
CA THR A 186 2.50 5.59 4.63
C THR A 186 2.19 6.97 4.07
N TRP A 187 2.17 8.02 4.91
CA TRP A 187 1.92 9.40 4.48
C TRP A 187 2.88 9.84 3.37
N MET A 188 4.19 9.63 3.57
CA MET A 188 5.21 9.99 2.58
C MET A 188 5.08 9.18 1.28
N THR A 189 4.73 7.90 1.40
CA THR A 189 4.53 7.01 0.25
C THR A 189 3.36 7.47 -0.62
N VAL A 190 2.23 7.80 0.00
CA VAL A 190 1.02 8.22 -0.74
C VAL A 190 1.09 9.65 -1.25
N LEU A 191 1.92 10.51 -0.64
CA LEU A 191 2.18 11.86 -1.11
C LEU A 191 2.99 11.88 -2.42
N HIS A 192 3.86 10.88 -2.63
CA HIS A 192 4.68 10.76 -3.82
C HIS A 192 4.45 9.40 -4.52
N PRO A 193 3.26 9.18 -5.10
CA PRO A 193 2.88 7.88 -5.64
C PRO A 193 3.69 7.57 -6.92
N LYS A 194 4.32 6.38 -6.94
CA LYS A 194 5.05 5.84 -8.11
C LYS A 194 4.13 5.13 -9.13
N GLY A 195 2.82 5.18 -8.94
CA GLY A 195 1.79 4.49 -9.72
C GLY A 195 0.46 4.47 -8.99
N GLY A 196 -0.43 3.55 -9.33
CA GLY A 196 -1.69 3.38 -8.61
C GLY A 196 -1.44 2.87 -7.19
N GLN A 197 -2.13 3.46 -6.20
CA GLN A 197 -1.96 3.10 -4.78
C GLN A 197 -3.34 2.93 -4.13
N LEU A 198 -3.52 1.84 -3.38
CA LEU A 198 -4.74 1.62 -2.60
C LEU A 198 -4.44 1.94 -1.14
N VAL A 199 -5.18 2.89 -0.56
CA VAL A 199 -5.17 3.13 0.87
C VAL A 199 -6.43 2.54 1.47
N VAL A 200 -6.28 1.55 2.34
CA VAL A 200 -7.36 0.97 3.13
C VAL A 200 -7.22 1.53 4.55
N GLY A 201 -8.24 2.21 5.04
CA GLY A 201 -8.11 2.85 6.35
C GLY A 201 -9.42 3.11 7.06
N ALA A 202 -9.28 3.41 8.34
CA ALA A 202 -10.39 3.85 9.17
C ALA A 202 -10.66 5.36 8.95
N ARG A 203 -11.48 5.95 9.82
CA ARG A 203 -11.85 7.38 9.82
C ARG A 203 -10.71 8.34 9.48
N SER A 204 -9.54 8.20 10.09
CA SER A 204 -8.43 9.15 9.94
C SER A 204 -7.74 9.14 8.59
N ALA A 205 -7.93 8.08 7.78
CA ALA A 205 -7.33 7.98 6.45
C ALA A 205 -7.86 9.02 5.46
N VAL A 206 -9.05 9.58 5.72
CA VAL A 206 -9.63 10.68 4.92
C VAL A 206 -8.76 11.95 4.93
N LEU A 207 -7.84 12.07 5.89
CA LEU A 207 -6.93 13.21 6.03
C LEU A 207 -5.58 13.03 5.31
N LEU A 208 -5.37 11.90 4.64
CA LEU A 208 -4.14 11.64 3.90
C LEU A 208 -4.02 12.52 2.64
N PRO A 209 -2.80 12.95 2.27
CA PRO A 209 -2.59 13.69 1.04
C PRO A 209 -2.51 12.74 -0.15
N LEU A 210 -3.59 12.67 -0.92
CA LEU A 210 -3.73 11.78 -2.07
C LEU A 210 -3.77 12.61 -3.37
N PRO A 211 -2.61 13.08 -3.90
CA PRO A 211 -2.56 14.01 -5.03
C PRO A 211 -3.10 13.44 -6.34
N LYS A 212 -3.16 12.11 -6.49
CA LYS A 212 -3.71 11.41 -7.66
C LYS A 212 -4.98 10.62 -7.31
N LEU A 213 -5.75 11.06 -6.32
CA LEU A 213 -6.98 10.38 -5.90
C LEU A 213 -7.99 10.32 -7.07
N GLY A 214 -8.33 9.09 -7.47
CA GLY A 214 -9.27 8.81 -8.57
C GLY A 214 -10.57 8.15 -8.13
N LEU A 215 -10.64 7.64 -6.90
CA LEU A 215 -11.84 7.04 -6.35
C LEU A 215 -11.81 7.06 -4.81
N ILE A 216 -12.98 7.31 -4.22
CA ILE A 216 -13.24 7.09 -2.80
C ILE A 216 -14.33 6.03 -2.65
N VAL A 217 -14.09 5.02 -1.83
CA VAL A 217 -15.10 4.04 -1.44
C VAL A 217 -15.26 4.13 0.07
N VAL A 218 -16.50 4.23 0.56
CA VAL A 218 -16.83 4.19 1.99
C VAL A 218 -17.72 2.99 2.23
N ASP A 219 -17.19 1.91 2.81
CA ASP A 219 -18.00 0.76 3.19
C ASP A 219 -18.68 0.98 4.54
N GLU A 220 -19.84 0.35 4.71
CA GLU A 220 -20.70 0.50 5.88
C GLU A 220 -20.87 1.98 6.29
N GLU A 221 -21.26 2.83 5.33
CA GLU A 221 -21.30 4.29 5.49
C GLU A 221 -22.13 4.80 6.68
N HIS A 222 -23.11 4.00 7.12
CA HIS A 222 -23.98 4.29 8.27
C HIS A 222 -23.26 4.20 9.62
N GLU A 223 -22.06 3.62 9.64
CA GLU A 223 -21.39 3.25 10.86
C GLU A 223 -20.88 4.49 11.63
N SER A 224 -21.11 4.50 12.95
CA SER A 224 -20.88 5.68 13.80
C SER A 224 -19.41 5.98 14.13
N SER A 225 -18.51 5.00 14.04
CA SER A 225 -17.05 5.18 14.18
C SER A 225 -16.47 6.13 13.13
N PHE A 226 -17.16 6.38 12.01
CA PHE A 226 -16.78 7.46 11.09
C PHE A 226 -16.90 8.86 11.68
N LYS A 227 -17.64 9.05 12.78
CA LYS A 227 -17.70 10.32 13.52
C LYS A 227 -16.58 10.39 14.57
N GLN A 228 -15.73 11.41 14.47
CA GLN A 228 -14.79 11.81 15.53
C GLN A 228 -15.55 12.65 16.57
N ASN A 229 -15.64 12.13 17.80
CA ASN A 229 -16.24 12.84 18.93
C ASN A 229 -15.17 13.60 19.72
N ASP A 230 -14.19 12.91 20.28
CA ASP A 230 -13.07 13.54 20.99
C ASP A 230 -11.77 12.76 20.74
N PRO A 231 -10.61 13.43 20.76
CA PRO A 231 -10.45 14.88 20.89
C PRO A 231 -10.90 15.63 19.62
N ALA A 232 -11.03 16.95 19.73
CA ALA A 232 -11.21 17.83 18.59
C ALA A 232 -10.03 17.72 17.59
N PRO A 233 -10.24 17.95 16.29
CA PRO A 233 -11.47 18.44 15.65
C PRO A 233 -12.53 17.34 15.48
N ARG A 234 -13.81 17.72 15.61
CA ARG A 234 -14.96 16.81 15.45
C ARG A 234 -15.44 16.80 14.01
N TYR A 235 -15.09 15.76 13.26
CA TYR A 235 -15.47 15.58 11.85
C TYR A 235 -16.13 14.22 11.61
N HIS A 236 -16.89 14.11 10.53
CA HIS A 236 -17.42 12.83 10.06
C HIS A 236 -16.69 12.44 8.77
N ALA A 237 -16.01 11.30 8.74
CA ALA A 237 -15.18 10.92 7.58
C ALA A 237 -15.99 10.77 6.30
N ARG A 238 -17.20 10.19 6.36
CA ARG A 238 -18.14 10.17 5.21
C ARG A 238 -18.41 11.56 4.63
N ASP A 239 -18.72 12.54 5.47
CA ASP A 239 -19.05 13.90 5.01
C ASP A 239 -17.81 14.62 4.46
N VAL A 240 -16.63 14.38 5.06
CA VAL A 240 -15.35 14.87 4.51
C VAL A 240 -15.07 14.23 3.15
N ALA A 241 -15.33 12.92 2.99
CA ALA A 241 -15.18 12.21 1.72
C ALA A 241 -16.13 12.77 0.65
N LEU A 242 -17.40 13.02 0.99
CA LEU A 242 -18.36 13.68 0.10
C LEU A 242 -17.89 15.08 -0.32
N TRP A 243 -17.39 15.87 0.63
CA TRP A 243 -16.83 17.18 0.34
C TRP A 243 -15.59 17.10 -0.55
N MET A 244 -14.68 16.15 -0.31
CA MET A 244 -13.51 15.91 -1.16
C MET A 244 -13.93 15.54 -2.59
N ALA A 245 -14.87 14.61 -2.71
CA ALA A 245 -15.43 14.16 -3.98
C ALA A 245 -16.04 15.31 -4.77
N ALA A 246 -16.87 16.14 -4.13
CA ALA A 246 -17.49 17.30 -4.76
C ALA A 246 -16.45 18.35 -5.17
N LYS A 247 -15.50 18.69 -4.28
CA LYS A 247 -14.51 19.74 -4.52
C LYS A 247 -13.49 19.37 -5.59
N GLN A 248 -13.11 18.10 -5.67
CA GLN A 248 -12.06 17.61 -6.57
C GLN A 248 -12.63 16.83 -7.77
N HIS A 249 -13.96 16.74 -7.89
CA HIS A 249 -14.65 15.97 -8.93
C HIS A 249 -14.24 14.49 -8.98
N ILE A 250 -14.09 13.89 -7.80
CA ILE A 250 -13.63 12.51 -7.64
C ILE A 250 -14.84 11.59 -7.52
N PRO A 251 -14.89 10.48 -8.29
CA PRO A 251 -15.83 9.38 -8.09
C PRO A 251 -15.92 8.94 -6.62
N LEU A 252 -17.13 8.80 -6.11
CA LEU A 252 -17.37 8.33 -4.74
C LEU A 252 -18.48 7.30 -4.68
N VAL A 253 -18.22 6.19 -3.98
CA VAL A 253 -19.20 5.14 -3.69
C VAL A 253 -19.41 5.04 -2.17
N LEU A 254 -20.67 5.12 -1.76
CA LEU A 254 -21.12 4.82 -0.40
C LEU A 254 -21.73 3.43 -0.39
N GLY A 255 -21.19 2.56 0.42
CA GLY A 255 -21.60 1.17 0.56
C GLY A 255 -22.40 0.94 1.82
N SER A 256 -23.54 0.26 1.72
CA SER A 256 -24.26 -0.13 2.93
C SER A 256 -25.26 -1.27 2.75
N ALA A 257 -25.41 -2.09 3.80
CA ALA A 257 -26.58 -2.96 3.95
C ALA A 257 -27.76 -2.25 4.63
N THR A 258 -27.49 -1.19 5.39
CA THR A 258 -28.47 -0.42 6.14
C THR A 258 -28.12 1.07 6.03
N PRO A 259 -28.39 1.73 4.89
CA PRO A 259 -27.98 3.11 4.65
C PRO A 259 -28.46 4.06 5.75
N ALA A 260 -27.64 5.05 6.09
CA ALA A 260 -28.05 6.12 6.98
C ALA A 260 -29.23 6.88 6.36
N VAL A 261 -30.17 7.33 7.19
CA VAL A 261 -31.37 8.05 6.74
C VAL A 261 -31.02 9.24 5.84
N GLN A 262 -29.98 10.00 6.20
CA GLN A 262 -29.50 11.13 5.41
C GLN A 262 -28.99 10.70 4.03
N THR A 263 -28.22 9.61 3.98
CA THR A 263 -27.66 9.08 2.73
C THR A 263 -28.76 8.52 1.83
N GLN A 264 -29.72 7.79 2.40
CA GLN A 264 -30.89 7.29 1.67
C GLN A 264 -31.70 8.46 1.09
N TRP A 265 -32.00 9.47 1.92
CA TRP A 265 -32.75 10.64 1.49
C TRP A 265 -32.06 11.41 0.35
N LEU A 266 -30.73 11.59 0.41
CA LEU A 266 -29.97 12.21 -0.67
C LEU A 266 -29.98 11.35 -1.95
N GLY A 267 -29.84 10.02 -1.81
CA GLY A 267 -29.89 9.10 -2.94
C GLY A 267 -31.23 9.15 -3.68
N ASP A 268 -32.33 9.32 -2.95
CA ASP A 268 -33.68 9.42 -3.52
C ASP A 268 -33.92 10.77 -4.26
N GLN A 269 -33.12 11.81 -3.98
CA GLN A 269 -33.23 13.14 -4.61
C GLN A 269 -32.37 13.29 -5.90
N GLY A 270 -31.40 12.40 -6.13
CA GLY A 270 -30.53 12.37 -7.31
C GLY A 270 -29.36 13.36 -7.30
#